data_AF-A0A554VZN3-F1
#
_entry.id   AF-A0A554VZN3-F1
#
_cell.length_a   1.000
_cell.length_b   1.000
_cell.length_c   1.000
_cell.angle_alpha   90.00
_cell.angle_beta   90.00
_cell.angle_gamma   90.00
#
_symmetry.space_group_name_H-M   'P 1'
#
loop_
_entity.id
_entity.type
_entity.pdbx_description
1 polymer ?
#
loop_
_entity_poly.entity_id
_entity_poly.type
_entity_poly.pdbx_seq_one_letter_code
_entity_poly.pdbx_strand_id
1 'polypeptide(L)'
;MSQELIPVELRYFSDLPAMPPTVCAAQDPDLVPLRRQVMGIIWSILGDPAPEGACIRSRLRECLAQNAGRPEKALLDHLLSLHGRPEDDQAEFP
;
A
#
# COMPACT_ATOMS: atom_id res chain seq x y z
N MET A 1 -32.75 38.17 -32.03
CA MET A 1 -32.09 36.86 -31.89
C MET A 1 -31.09 36.97 -30.76
N SER A 2 -31.53 36.70 -29.54
CA SER A 2 -30.70 36.80 -28.34
C SER A 2 -29.79 35.57 -28.29
N GLN A 3 -28.49 35.76 -28.48
CA GLN A 3 -27.50 34.71 -28.30
C GLN A 3 -27.18 34.64 -26.81
N GLU A 4 -27.59 33.53 -26.17
CA GLU A 4 -27.18 33.22 -24.81
C GLU A 4 -25.67 32.95 -24.80
N LEU A 5 -24.90 33.89 -24.23
CA LEU A 5 -23.49 33.68 -23.94
C LEU A 5 -23.40 32.60 -22.85
N ILE A 6 -23.09 31.37 -23.25
CA ILE A 6 -22.66 30.33 -22.31
C ILE A 6 -21.33 30.78 -21.71
N PRO A 7 -21.18 30.87 -20.37
CA PRO A 7 -19.92 31.23 -19.74
C PRO A 7 -18.84 30.21 -20.13
N VAL A 8 -17.67 30.72 -20.52
CA VAL A 8 -16.52 29.96 -21.04
C VAL A 8 -15.99 28.92 -20.02
N GLU A 9 -16.36 29.08 -18.75
CA GLU A 9 -16.04 28.19 -17.62
C GLU A 9 -16.63 26.77 -17.71
N LEU A 10 -17.56 26.49 -18.63
CA LEU A 10 -18.09 25.12 -18.83
C LEU A 10 -17.41 24.36 -19.96
N ARG A 11 -16.43 24.95 -20.66
CA ARG A 11 -15.63 24.23 -21.66
C ARG A 11 -14.42 23.50 -21.07
N TYR A 12 -14.05 23.82 -19.83
CA TYR A 12 -12.89 23.22 -19.18
C TYR A 12 -13.15 21.80 -18.64
N PHE A 13 -14.41 21.37 -18.56
CA PHE A 13 -14.76 20.08 -17.95
C PHE A 13 -14.81 18.91 -18.95
N SER A 14 -14.81 19.19 -20.26
CA SER A 14 -15.00 18.15 -21.29
C SER A 14 -13.71 17.59 -21.88
N ASP A 15 -12.56 18.23 -21.63
CA ASP A 15 -11.25 17.88 -22.21
C ASP A 15 -10.17 17.58 -21.15
N LEU A 16 -10.57 17.20 -19.93
CA LEU A 16 -9.63 16.44 -19.11
C LEU A 16 -9.46 15.08 -19.81
N PRO A 17 -8.22 14.66 -20.17
CA PRO A 17 -8.02 13.29 -20.59
C PRO A 17 -8.60 12.46 -19.46
N ALA A 18 -9.59 11.61 -19.79
CA ALA A 18 -10.14 10.66 -18.84
C ALA A 18 -8.92 10.01 -18.22
N MET A 19 -8.61 10.37 -16.97
CA MET A 19 -7.64 9.64 -16.19
C MET A 19 -8.06 8.20 -16.44
N PRO A 20 -7.16 7.33 -16.96
CA PRO A 20 -7.52 5.92 -16.99
C PRO A 20 -8.03 5.65 -15.58
N PRO A 21 -9.24 5.08 -15.39
CA PRO A 21 -9.72 4.78 -14.05
C PRO A 21 -8.53 4.08 -13.43
N THR A 22 -7.87 4.73 -12.45
CA THR A 22 -6.61 4.25 -11.89
C THR A 22 -6.94 2.83 -11.56
N VAL A 23 -6.43 1.88 -12.35
CA VAL A 23 -7.05 0.56 -12.49
C VAL A 23 -7.19 0.10 -11.07
N CYS A 24 -8.44 0.13 -10.56
CA CYS A 24 -8.75 -0.09 -9.17
C CYS A 24 -8.31 -1.52 -8.98
N ALA A 25 -7.07 -1.68 -8.48
CA ALA A 25 -6.22 -2.81 -8.78
C ALA A 25 -7.06 -4.07 -8.68
N ALA A 26 -7.42 -4.67 -9.82
CA ALA A 26 -8.54 -5.62 -9.97
C ALA A 26 -8.79 -6.34 -8.64
N GLN A 27 -9.68 -5.77 -7.83
CA GLN A 27 -9.83 -6.20 -6.46
C GLN A 27 -10.68 -7.44 -6.58
N ASP A 28 -10.01 -8.59 -6.64
CA ASP A 28 -10.67 -9.87 -6.50
C ASP A 28 -11.59 -9.75 -5.26
N PRO A 29 -12.92 -9.74 -5.45
CA PRO A 29 -13.85 -9.52 -4.37
C PRO A 29 -13.72 -10.60 -3.29
N ASP A 30 -13.23 -11.79 -3.67
CA ASP A 30 -13.00 -12.90 -2.76
C ASP A 30 -11.80 -12.64 -1.82
N LEU A 31 -10.90 -11.72 -2.19
CA LEU A 31 -9.77 -11.31 -1.35
C LEU A 31 -10.09 -10.15 -0.40
N VAL A 32 -11.29 -9.56 -0.47
CA VAL A 32 -11.69 -8.45 0.43
C VAL A 32 -11.64 -8.83 1.92
N PRO A 33 -12.11 -10.02 2.36
CA PRO A 33 -11.98 -10.44 3.75
C PRO A 33 -10.52 -10.58 4.19
N LEU A 34 -9.68 -11.17 3.34
CA LEU A 34 -8.25 -11.31 3.59
C LEU A 34 -7.56 -9.95 3.71
N ARG A 35 -7.85 -9.02 2.79
CA ARG A 35 -7.35 -7.66 2.84
C ARG A 35 -7.68 -6.95 4.14
N ARG A 36 -8.92 -7.10 4.62
CA ARG A 36 -9.37 -6.54 5.90
C ARG A 36 -8.56 -7.11 7.05
N GLN A 37 -8.36 -8.42 7.07
CA GLN A 37 -7.59 -9.10 8.11
C GLN A 37 -6.12 -8.64 8.10
N VAL A 38 -5.50 -8.62 6.92
CA VAL A 38 -4.13 -8.13 6.72
C VAL A 38 -3.99 -6.69 7.21
N MET A 39 -4.94 -5.82 6.88
CA MET A 39 -4.95 -4.46 7.41
C MET A 39 -5.06 -4.43 8.94
N GLY A 40 -5.93 -5.25 9.53
CA GLY A 40 -6.02 -5.38 10.99
C GLY A 40 -4.68 -5.74 11.64
N ILE A 41 -3.95 -6.70 11.06
CA ILE A 41 -2.61 -7.10 11.52
C ILE A 41 -1.62 -5.92 11.43
N ILE A 42 -1.56 -5.26 10.27
CA ILE A 42 -0.67 -4.11 10.04
C ILE A 42 -0.96 -2.99 11.04
N TRP A 43 -2.24 -2.66 11.26
CA TRP A 43 -2.63 -1.64 12.23
C TRP A 43 -2.26 -2.04 13.66
N SER A 44 -2.39 -3.31 14.02
CA SER A 44 -1.96 -3.82 15.32
C SER A 44 -0.45 -3.66 15.52
N ILE A 45 0.37 -3.96 14.50
CA ILE A 45 1.82 -3.82 14.57
C ILE A 45 2.22 -2.34 14.66
N LEU A 46 1.60 -1.49 13.84
CA LEU A 46 1.90 -0.06 13.81
C LEU A 46 1.39 0.68 15.06
N GLY A 47 0.35 0.16 15.70
CA GLY A 47 -0.25 0.69 16.93
C GLY A 47 0.44 0.24 18.22
N ASP A 48 1.37 -0.72 18.16
CA ASP A 48 2.15 -1.15 19.31
C ASP A 48 3.07 -0.01 19.81
N PRO A 49 2.91 0.47 21.07
CA PRO A 49 3.74 1.55 21.62
C PRO A 49 5.15 1.10 22.03
N ALA A 50 5.45 -0.21 22.03
CA ALA A 50 6.73 -0.74 22.47
C ALA A 50 7.91 -0.14 21.66
N PRO A 51 8.94 0.43 22.30
CA PRO A 51 10.09 1.02 21.59
C PRO A 51 10.92 -0.04 20.84
N GLU A 52 10.94 -1.29 21.32
CA GLU A 52 11.68 -2.40 20.72
C GLU A 52 11.19 -2.71 19.30
N GLY A 53 9.90 -2.46 19.03
CA GLY A 53 9.27 -2.64 17.72
C GLY A 53 9.49 -1.47 16.75
N ALA A 54 10.18 -0.39 17.14
CA ALA A 54 10.28 0.81 16.31
C ALA A 54 10.92 0.55 14.94
N CYS A 55 11.99 -0.25 14.89
CA CYS A 55 12.65 -0.64 13.64
C CYS A 55 11.72 -1.47 12.73
N ILE A 56 10.98 -2.41 13.33
CA ILE A 56 10.00 -3.26 12.63
C ILE A 56 8.88 -2.41 12.04
N ARG A 57 8.33 -1.46 12.80
CA ARG A 57 7.30 -0.52 12.33
C ARG A 57 7.79 0.37 11.19
N SER A 58 9.01 0.90 11.28
CA SER A 58 9.61 1.72 10.22
C SER A 58 9.74 0.92 8.92
N ARG A 59 10.27 -0.30 8.99
CA ARG A 59 10.38 -1.19 7.82
C ARG A 59 9.02 -1.55 7.24
N LEU A 60 8.02 -1.81 8.08
CA LEU A 60 6.66 -2.08 7.62
C LEU A 60 6.06 -0.87 6.86
N ARG A 61 6.32 0.35 7.33
CA ARG A 61 5.89 1.58 6.62
C ARG A 61 6.56 1.72 5.25
N GLU A 62 7.83 1.38 5.14
CA GLU A 62 8.53 1.35 3.85
C GLU A 62 7.92 0.31 2.90
N CYS A 63 7.65 -0.91 3.38
CA CYS A 63 6.99 -1.95 2.58
C CYS A 63 5.59 -1.52 2.09
N LEU A 64 4.84 -0.76 2.91
CA LEU A 64 3.54 -0.20 2.53
C LEU A 64 3.65 0.89 1.47
N ALA A 65 4.66 1.77 1.57
CA ALA A 65 4.93 2.78 0.56
C ALA A 65 5.30 2.17 -0.79
N GLN A 66 6.08 1.07 -0.77
CA GLN A 66 6.49 0.35 -1.98
C GLN A 66 5.35 -0.47 -2.62
N ASN A 67 4.39 -0.94 -1.84
CA ASN A 67 3.27 -1.78 -2.28
C ASN A 67 1.91 -1.06 -2.14
N ALA A 68 1.81 0.18 -2.63
CA ALA A 68 0.58 0.97 -2.56
C ALA A 68 -0.62 0.21 -3.17
N GLY A 69 -1.71 0.11 -2.41
CA GLY A 69 -2.92 -0.60 -2.82
C GLY A 69 -2.86 -2.13 -2.71
N ARG A 70 -1.75 -2.70 -2.23
CA ARG A 70 -1.54 -4.15 -2.03
C ARG A 70 -0.98 -4.45 -0.64
N PRO A 71 -1.77 -4.24 0.43
CA PRO A 71 -1.31 -4.45 1.81
C PRO A 71 -0.88 -5.89 2.09
N GLU A 72 -1.43 -6.87 1.36
CA GLU A 72 -1.07 -8.29 1.47
C GLU A 72 0.38 -8.53 1.05
N LYS A 73 0.80 -7.87 -0.03
CA LYS A 73 2.17 -7.92 -0.51
C LYS A 73 3.13 -7.17 0.41
N ALA A 74 2.71 -6.00 0.91
CA ALA A 74 3.49 -5.26 1.91
C ALA A 74 3.76 -6.10 3.18
N LEU A 75 2.75 -6.80 3.69
CA LEU A 75 2.90 -7.66 4.87
C LEU A 75 3.79 -8.87 4.56
N LEU A 76 3.62 -9.51 3.40
CA LEU A 76 4.45 -10.64 2.99
C LEU A 76 5.93 -10.24 2.86
N ASP A 77 6.22 -9.15 2.15
CA ASP A 77 7.59 -8.64 1.98
C ASP A 77 8.22 -8.30 3.34
N HIS A 78 7.42 -7.75 4.27
CA HIS A 78 7.84 -7.48 5.64
C HIS A 78 8.16 -8.75 6.43
N LEU A 79 7.33 -9.80 6.34
CA LEU A 79 7.57 -11.08 7.01
C LEU A 79 8.81 -11.78 6.45
N LEU A 80 8.94 -11.87 5.13
CA LEU A 80 10.12 -12.43 4.47
C LEU A 80 11.39 -11.68 4.86
N SER A 81 11.29 -10.37 5.01
CA SER A 81 12.35 -9.49 5.49
C SER A 81 12.81 -9.75 6.93
N LEU A 82 11.91 -10.26 7.80
CA LEU A 82 12.23 -10.67 9.17
C LEU A 82 12.83 -12.08 9.22
N HIS A 83 12.36 -12.98 8.35
CA HIS A 83 12.82 -14.37 8.29
C HIS A 83 14.04 -14.58 7.38
N GLY A 84 14.35 -13.62 6.52
CA GLY A 84 15.43 -13.65 5.52
C GLY A 84 16.84 -13.40 6.06
N ARG A 85 17.04 -13.48 7.37
CA ARG A 85 18.37 -13.66 7.96
C ARG A 85 18.43 -15.03 8.62
N PRO A 86 18.50 -16.14 7.85
CA PRO A 86 19.25 -17.27 8.36
C PRO A 86 20.65 -16.73 8.62
N GLU A 87 21.01 -16.69 9.89
CA GLU A 87 22.40 -16.51 10.30
C GLU A 87 23.23 -17.44 9.39
N ASP A 88 24.12 -16.86 8.61
CA ASP A 88 25.28 -17.57 8.12
C ASP A 88 25.90 -18.26 9.34
N ASP A 89 25.67 -19.58 9.47
CA ASP A 89 26.47 -20.47 10.30
C ASP A 89 27.89 -20.50 9.70
N GLN A 90 28.58 -19.36 9.76
CA GLN A 90 30.04 -19.27 9.75
C GLN A 90 30.52 -19.74 11.12
N ALA A 91 30.31 -21.02 11.41
CA ALA A 91 31.11 -21.73 12.39
C ALA A 91 32.31 -22.33 11.66
N GLU A 92 33.23 -21.46 11.22
CA GLU A 92 34.62 -21.86 11.01
C GLU A 92 35.23 -22.06 12.40
N PHE A 93 35.30 -23.31 12.84
CA PHE A 93 36.09 -23.71 13.99
C PHE A 93 37.40 -24.35 13.49
N PRO A 94 38.53 -24.09 14.19
CA PRO A 94 39.89 -24.29 13.70
C PRO A 94 40.31 -25.75 13.50
#